data_AF-A0A370D6Q3-F1
#
_entry.id   AF-A0A370D6Q3-F1
#
_cell.length_a   1.000
_cell.length_b   1.000
_cell.length_c   1.000
_cell.angle_alpha   90.00
_cell.angle_beta   90.00
_cell.angle_gamma   90.00
#
_symmetry.space_group_name_H-M   'P 1'
#
loop_
_entity.id
_entity.type
_entity.pdbx_description
1 polymer ?
#
loop_
_entity_poly.entity_id
_entity_poly.type
_entity_poly.pdbx_seq_one_letter_code
_entity_poly.pdbx_strand_id
1 'polypeptide(L)'
;MQSLESWFSLIALFILCFTIIGGAATAFVRLFDINTPIDIGLLHGRAGVVGTLLLILSIVIGNETGQTIKPAIGFLTLTVLGGITLYFIIRRKGILPRSIILIHGALAITAVHTLIFGFNI
;
A
#
# COMPACT_ATOMS: atom_id res chain seq x y z
N MET A 1 -23.21 13.79 11.23
CA MET A 1 -22.36 14.10 10.05
C MET A 1 -21.54 12.87 9.68
N GLN A 2 -22.23 11.74 9.46
CA GLN A 2 -21.63 10.40 9.40
C GLN A 2 -21.15 9.99 7.99
N SER A 3 -21.38 10.84 6.98
CA SER A 3 -21.19 10.48 5.57
C SER A 3 -19.79 10.81 5.05
N LEU A 4 -19.31 12.05 5.14
CA LEU A 4 -18.08 12.46 4.43
C LEU A 4 -16.81 11.75 4.93
N GLU A 5 -16.69 11.61 6.25
CA GLU A 5 -15.55 10.99 6.93
C GLU A 5 -15.38 9.50 6.58
N SER A 6 -16.50 8.77 6.53
CA SER A 6 -16.54 7.35 6.17
C SER A 6 -16.25 7.12 4.68
N TRP A 7 -16.62 8.06 3.80
CA TRP A 7 -16.27 7.98 2.37
C TRP A 7 -14.76 7.99 2.15
N PHE A 8 -13.99 8.84 2.86
CA PHE A 8 -12.53 8.87 2.69
C PHE A 8 -11.86 7.55 3.09
N SER A 9 -12.27 6.96 4.22
CA SER A 9 -11.77 5.66 4.68
C SER A 9 -12.12 4.53 3.72
N LEU A 10 -13.35 4.49 3.21
CA LEU A 10 -13.77 3.48 2.22
C LEU A 10 -13.01 3.63 0.90
N ILE A 11 -12.89 4.86 0.38
CA ILE A 11 -12.13 5.13 -0.85
C ILE A 11 -10.66 4.74 -0.65
N ALA A 12 -10.05 5.10 0.49
CA ALA A 12 -8.69 4.69 0.82
C ALA A 12 -8.55 3.17 0.83
N LEU A 13 -9.46 2.44 1.49
CA LEU A 13 -9.45 0.99 1.53
C LEU A 13 -9.54 0.38 0.14
N PHE A 14 -10.49 0.84 -0.70
CA PHE A 14 -10.61 0.37 -2.07
C PHE A 14 -9.33 0.60 -2.87
N ILE A 15 -8.76 1.80 -2.83
CA ILE A 15 -7.51 2.13 -3.52
C ILE A 15 -6.36 1.24 -3.02
N LEU A 16 -6.25 1.01 -1.72
CA LEU A 16 -5.20 0.18 -1.13
C LEU A 16 -5.36 -1.29 -1.53
N CYS A 17 -6.58 -1.83 -1.59
CA CYS A 17 -6.86 -3.18 -2.09
C CYS A 17 -6.44 -3.33 -3.56
N PHE A 18 -6.82 -2.39 -4.43
CA PHE A 18 -6.38 -2.40 -5.84
C PHE A 18 -4.87 -2.19 -5.99
N THR A 19 -4.26 -1.42 -5.09
CA THR A 19 -2.81 -1.25 -5.02
C THR A 19 -2.11 -2.58 -4.73
N ILE A 20 -2.62 -3.40 -3.81
CA ILE A 20 -2.09 -4.74 -3.55
C ILE A 20 -2.17 -5.62 -4.80
N ILE A 21 -3.31 -5.59 -5.50
CA ILE A 21 -3.49 -6.38 -6.74
C ILE A 21 -2.47 -5.93 -7.81
N GLY A 22 -2.32 -4.63 -8.04
CA GLY A 22 -1.34 -4.09 -8.99
C GLY A 22 0.12 -4.39 -8.58
N GLY A 23 0.41 -4.32 -7.27
CA GLY A 23 1.69 -4.70 -6.69
C GLY A 23 1.99 -6.19 -6.86
N ALA A 24 1.00 -7.06 -6.66
CA ALA A 24 1.11 -8.49 -6.85
C ALA A 24 1.37 -8.86 -8.32
N ALA A 25 0.68 -8.22 -9.26
CA ALA A 25 0.95 -8.38 -10.69
C ALA A 25 2.39 -7.95 -11.05
N THR A 26 2.83 -6.80 -10.52
CA THR A 26 4.21 -6.31 -10.72
C THR A 26 5.25 -7.25 -10.12
N ALA A 27 4.99 -7.74 -8.91
CA ALA A 27 5.85 -8.69 -8.21
C ALA A 27 5.94 -10.02 -8.96
N PHE A 28 4.82 -10.57 -9.43
CA PHE A 28 4.78 -11.80 -10.22
C PHE A 28 5.72 -11.69 -11.42
N VAL A 29 5.53 -10.69 -12.27
CA VAL A 29 6.36 -10.51 -13.47
C VAL A 29 7.85 -10.36 -13.11
N ARG A 30 8.17 -9.61 -12.03
CA ARG A 30 9.56 -9.43 -11.56
C ARG A 30 10.18 -10.68 -10.94
N LEU A 31 9.40 -11.53 -10.30
CA LEU A 31 9.89 -12.80 -9.74
C LEU A 31 10.26 -13.81 -10.83
N PHE A 32 9.64 -13.70 -12.00
CA PHE A 32 9.97 -14.48 -13.20
C PHE A 32 11.04 -13.79 -14.08
N ASP A 33 11.76 -12.80 -13.55
CA ASP A 33 12.85 -12.09 -14.22
C ASP A 33 12.43 -11.43 -15.56
N ILE A 34 11.13 -11.22 -15.75
CA ILE A 34 10.58 -10.45 -16.87
C ILE A 34 10.65 -8.99 -16.47
N ASN A 35 11.24 -8.16 -17.33
CA ASN A 35 11.26 -6.72 -17.10
C ASN A 35 9.83 -6.17 -17.22
N THR A 36 9.27 -5.71 -16.11
CA THR A 36 8.06 -4.89 -16.18
C THR A 36 8.41 -3.51 -16.74
N PRO A 37 7.54 -2.93 -17.61
CA PRO A 37 7.58 -1.50 -17.86
C PRO A 37 7.58 -0.77 -16.50
N ILE A 38 8.54 0.13 -16.30
CA ILE A 38 8.70 0.90 -15.05
C ILE A 38 7.39 1.61 -14.67
N ASP A 39 6.60 1.97 -15.69
CA ASP A 39 5.31 2.66 -15.56
C ASP A 39 4.29 1.88 -14.72
N ILE A 40 4.31 0.54 -14.75
CA ILE A 40 3.37 -0.27 -13.94
C ILE A 40 3.76 -0.25 -12.46
N GLY A 41 5.06 -0.35 -12.17
CA GLY A 41 5.59 -0.22 -10.81
C GLY A 41 5.28 1.15 -10.20
N LEU A 42 5.43 2.19 -11.00
CA LEU A 42 5.13 3.56 -10.58
C LEU A 42 3.61 3.77 -10.39
N LEU A 43 2.77 3.15 -11.22
CA LEU A 43 1.32 3.25 -11.12
C LEU A 43 0.81 2.73 -9.77
N HIS A 44 1.18 1.49 -9.39
CA HIS A 44 0.75 0.96 -8.09
C HIS A 44 1.40 1.72 -6.92
N GLY A 45 2.67 2.12 -7.05
CA GLY A 45 3.35 2.90 -6.02
C GLY A 45 2.65 4.23 -5.73
N ARG A 46 2.25 4.95 -6.78
CA ARG A 46 1.49 6.21 -6.67
C ARG A 46 0.09 5.97 -6.08
N ALA A 47 -0.61 4.93 -6.53
CA ALA A 47 -1.91 4.56 -5.96
C ALA A 47 -1.81 4.27 -4.45
N GLY A 48 -0.78 3.55 -4.03
CA GLY A 48 -0.53 3.25 -2.61
C GLY A 48 -0.28 4.50 -1.77
N VAL A 49 0.51 5.45 -2.29
CA VAL A 49 0.73 6.75 -1.62
C VAL A 49 -0.57 7.53 -1.51
N VAL A 50 -1.37 7.61 -2.59
CA VAL A 50 -2.66 8.32 -2.57
C VAL A 50 -3.63 7.68 -1.57
N GLY A 51 -3.77 6.35 -1.58
CA GLY A 51 -4.62 5.63 -0.63
C GLY A 51 -4.19 5.86 0.82
N THR A 52 -2.88 5.85 1.08
CA THR A 52 -2.33 6.13 2.42
C THR A 52 -2.59 7.58 2.86
N LEU A 53 -2.45 8.56 1.96
CA LEU A 53 -2.74 9.96 2.26
C LEU A 53 -4.23 10.19 2.53
N LEU A 54 -5.12 9.55 1.78
CA LEU A 54 -6.57 9.61 2.02
C LEU A 54 -6.95 8.98 3.36
N LEU A 55 -6.29 7.87 3.73
CA LEU A 55 -6.46 7.28 5.05
C LEU A 55 -6.05 8.28 6.14
N ILE A 56 -4.84 8.85 6.07
CA ILE A 56 -4.36 9.86 7.03
C ILE A 56 -5.31 11.05 7.11
N LEU A 57 -5.83 11.52 5.98
CA LEU A 57 -6.81 12.61 5.95
C LEU A 57 -8.10 12.24 6.70
N SER A 58 -8.63 11.03 6.46
CA SER A 58 -9.83 10.54 7.15
C SER A 58 -9.64 10.49 8.67
N ILE A 59 -8.45 10.12 9.11
CA ILE A 59 -8.03 10.07 10.51
C ILE A 59 -7.99 11.46 11.13
N VAL A 60 -7.33 12.40 10.46
CA VAL A 60 -7.18 13.79 10.92
C VAL A 60 -8.54 14.49 11.05
N ILE A 61 -9.51 14.16 10.20
CA ILE A 61 -10.86 14.74 10.23
C ILE A 61 -11.74 14.09 11.33
N GLY A 62 -11.31 12.98 11.96
CA GLY A 62 -11.96 12.43 13.15
C GLY A 62 -12.64 11.06 12.96
N ASN A 63 -12.38 10.35 11.86
CA ASN A 63 -13.03 9.07 11.56
C ASN A 63 -12.46 7.83 12.29
N GLU A 64 -11.53 7.99 13.25
CA GLU A 64 -10.88 6.85 13.90
C GLU A 64 -11.59 6.36 15.16
N THR A 65 -12.00 5.09 15.18
CA THR A 65 -12.62 4.45 16.36
C THR A 65 -12.01 3.10 16.76
N GLY A 66 -11.13 2.51 15.95
CA GLY A 66 -10.57 1.16 16.18
C GLY A 66 -9.13 1.13 16.69
N GLN A 67 -8.83 0.25 17.67
CA GLN A 67 -7.48 0.09 18.24
C GLN A 67 -6.42 -0.36 17.22
N THR A 68 -6.82 -0.99 16.11
CA THR A 68 -5.91 -1.52 15.10
C THR A 68 -5.57 -0.54 13.97
N ILE A 69 -6.12 0.69 13.97
CA ILE A 69 -5.78 1.68 12.92
C ILE A 69 -4.32 2.14 13.06
N LYS A 70 -3.83 2.40 14.28
CA LYS A 70 -2.43 2.77 14.55
C LYS A 70 -1.41 1.77 13.99
N PRO A 71 -1.49 0.45 14.28
CA PRO A 71 -0.57 -0.50 13.68
C PRO A 71 -0.72 -0.61 12.15
N ALA A 72 -1.93 -0.45 11.60
CA ALA A 72 -2.14 -0.42 10.15
C ALA A 72 -1.36 0.74 9.48
N ILE A 73 -1.40 1.95 10.06
CA ILE A 73 -0.62 3.10 9.57
C ILE A 73 0.89 2.81 9.62
N GLY A 74 1.36 2.18 10.69
CA GLY A 74 2.76 1.78 10.84
C GLY A 74 3.19 0.83 9.72
N PHE A 75 2.42 -0.22 9.46
CA PHE A 75 2.69 -1.15 8.36
C PHE A 75 2.56 -0.50 6.98
N LEU A 76 1.60 0.40 6.77
CA LEU A 76 1.47 1.17 5.52
C LEU A 76 2.67 2.06 5.28
N THR A 77 3.15 2.74 6.32
CA THR A 77 4.34 3.59 6.22
C THR A 77 5.57 2.77 5.85
N LEU A 78 5.80 1.63 6.51
CA LEU A 78 6.88 0.71 6.17
C LEU A 78 6.73 0.16 4.75
N THR A 79 5.50 -0.14 4.32
CA THR A 79 5.19 -0.58 2.95
C THR A 79 5.57 0.49 1.94
N VAL A 80 5.13 1.73 2.13
CA VAL A 80 5.42 2.86 1.23
C VAL A 80 6.93 3.10 1.14
N LEU A 81 7.63 3.15 2.28
CA LEU A 81 9.09 3.30 2.30
C LEU A 81 9.81 2.13 1.63
N GLY A 82 9.32 0.90 1.83
CA GLY A 82 9.80 -0.29 1.14
C GLY A 82 9.61 -0.19 -0.38
N GLY A 83 8.45 0.28 -0.84
CA GLY A 83 8.15 0.48 -2.26
C GLY A 83 9.03 1.54 -2.91
N ILE A 84 9.25 2.67 -2.22
CA ILE A 84 10.18 3.73 -2.65
C ILE A 84 11.61 3.17 -2.74
N THR A 85 12.03 2.38 -1.75
CA THR A 85 13.35 1.73 -1.74
C THR A 85 13.51 0.78 -2.92
N LEU A 86 12.51 -0.07 -3.18
CA LEU A 86 12.48 -0.97 -4.34
C LEU A 86 12.60 -0.17 -5.65
N TYR A 87 11.84 0.92 -5.81
CA TYR A 87 11.91 1.78 -6.98
C TYR A 87 13.34 2.30 -7.24
N PHE A 88 14.03 2.79 -6.20
CA PHE A 88 15.41 3.25 -6.34
C PHE A 88 16.40 2.12 -6.65
N ILE A 89 16.21 0.93 -6.07
CA ILE A 89 17.05 -0.23 -6.40
C ILE A 89 16.85 -0.65 -7.86
N ILE A 90 15.60 -0.72 -8.36
CA ILE A 90 15.31 -1.00 -9.78
C ILE A 90 16.03 0.03 -10.65
N ARG A 91 15.90 1.33 -10.35
CA ARG A 91 16.51 2.41 -11.15
C ARG A 91 18.04 2.37 -11.15
N ARG A 92 18.67 1.94 -10.06
CA ARG A 92 20.14 1.90 -9.94
C ARG A 92 20.75 0.61 -10.47
N LYS A 93 20.11 -0.54 -10.23
CA LYS A 93 20.70 -1.87 -10.46
C LYS A 93 19.98 -2.70 -11.52
N GLY A 94 18.76 -2.33 -11.93
CA GLY A 94 17.91 -3.10 -12.85
C GLY A 94 17.35 -4.41 -12.29
N ILE A 95 17.99 -4.97 -11.26
CA ILE A 95 17.67 -6.27 -10.65
C ILE A 95 17.19 -6.04 -9.21
N LEU A 96 16.16 -6.80 -8.82
CA LEU A 96 15.57 -6.73 -7.50
C LEU A 96 15.75 -8.04 -6.72
N PRO A 97 16.26 -7.99 -5.47
CA PRO A 97 16.30 -9.18 -4.63
C PRO A 97 14.89 -9.69 -4.33
N ARG A 98 14.65 -10.97 -4.61
CA ARG A 98 13.34 -11.63 -4.43
C ARG A 98 12.83 -11.50 -2.98
N SER A 99 13.74 -11.60 -2.01
CA SER A 99 13.40 -11.43 -0.59
C SER A 99 12.79 -10.06 -0.28
N ILE A 100 13.30 -8.98 -0.86
CA ILE A 100 12.78 -7.62 -0.60
C ILE A 100 11.41 -7.43 -1.23
N ILE A 101 11.18 -7.99 -2.43
CA ILE A 101 9.83 -8.01 -3.06
C ILE A 101 8.83 -8.70 -2.13
N LEU A 102 9.18 -9.88 -1.61
CA LEU A 102 8.30 -10.66 -0.73
C LEU A 102 8.02 -9.95 0.60
N ILE A 103 9.05 -9.34 1.22
CA ILE A 103 8.88 -8.55 2.45
C ILE A 103 7.95 -7.36 2.21
N HIS A 104 8.14 -6.61 1.11
CA HIS A 104 7.27 -5.50 0.77
C HIS A 104 5.82 -5.94 0.55
N GLY A 105 5.62 -7.04 -0.19
CA GLY A 105 4.29 -7.62 -0.39
C GLY A 105 3.64 -8.09 0.92
N ALA A 106 4.39 -8.74 1.80
CA ALA A 106 3.90 -9.18 3.11
C ALA A 106 3.47 -7.98 3.97
N LEU A 107 4.28 -6.92 4.04
CA LEU A 107 3.94 -5.69 4.75
C LEU A 107 2.65 -5.06 4.21
N ALA A 108 2.48 -5.03 2.88
CA ALA A 108 1.28 -4.48 2.24
C ALA A 108 0.02 -5.28 2.61
N ILE A 109 0.09 -6.60 2.56
CA ILE A 109 -1.03 -7.48 2.93
C ILE A 109 -1.36 -7.32 4.42
N THR A 110 -0.35 -7.35 5.30
CA THR A 110 -0.55 -7.17 6.74
C THR A 110 -1.17 -5.81 7.03
N ALA A 111 -0.68 -4.74 6.40
CA ALA A 111 -1.22 -3.40 6.53
C ALA A 111 -2.73 -3.33 6.23
N VAL A 112 -3.15 -3.82 5.05
CA VAL A 112 -4.56 -3.77 4.64
C VAL A 112 -5.41 -4.74 5.47
N HIS A 113 -4.91 -5.93 5.78
CA HIS A 113 -5.60 -6.86 6.67
C HIS A 113 -5.87 -6.21 8.03
N THR A 114 -4.85 -5.63 8.68
CA THR A 114 -5.00 -4.93 9.96
C THR A 114 -5.94 -3.71 9.84
N LEU A 115 -5.92 -3.01 8.71
CA LEU A 115 -6.79 -1.86 8.44
C LEU A 115 -8.27 -2.27 8.37
N ILE A 116 -8.60 -3.39 7.73
CA ILE A 116 -9.97 -3.90 7.62
C ILE A 116 -10.58 -4.11 9.03
N PHE A 117 -9.84 -4.76 9.94
CA PHE A 117 -10.29 -4.90 11.34
C PHE A 117 -10.34 -3.56 12.08
N GLY A 118 -9.54 -2.57 11.67
CA GLY A 118 -9.54 -1.23 12.27
C GLY A 118 -10.76 -0.41 11.92
N PHE A 119 -11.39 -0.69 10.79
CA PHE A 119 -12.60 0.00 10.37
C PHE A 119 -13.89 -0.62 10.91
N ASN A 120 -13.85 -1.76 11.62
CA ASN A 120 -15.06 -2.46 12.11
C ASN A 120 -16.14 -2.62 11.01
N ILE A 121 -15.72 -2.84 9.76
CA ILE A 121 -16.61 -3.13 8.63
C ILE A 121 -16.84 -4.65 8.55
#